data_AF-A0AAE1SSV6-F1
#
_entry.id   AF-A0AAE1SSV6-F1
#
_cell.length_a   1.000
_cell.length_b   1.000
_cell.length_c   1.000
_cell.angle_alpha   90.00
_cell.angle_beta   90.00
_cell.angle_gamma   90.00
#
_symmetry.space_group_name_H-M   'P 1'
#
loop_
_entity.id
_entity.type
_entity.pdbx_description
1 polymer ?
#
loop_
_entity_poly.entity_id
_entity_poly.type
_entity_poly.pdbx_seq_one_letter_code
_entity_poly.pdbx_strand_id
1 'polypeptide(L)'
;MASITQRNESDRIKGRWSLEEDELLQTLVEKHGPRNWSLISESVPGRSGKSCRLRWCNQLSPQVDHRTFTAEEDDTIIRAHAKFGTNGLR
;
A
#
# COMPACT_ATOMS: atom_id res chain seq x y z
N MET A 1 10.68 5.80 31.14
CA MET A 1 11.08 6.42 29.86
C MET A 1 10.59 5.54 28.71
N ALA A 2 9.46 5.89 28.09
CA ALA A 2 9.12 5.50 26.73
C ALA A 2 8.09 6.53 26.26
N SER A 3 8.57 7.49 25.46
CA SER A 3 7.78 8.62 24.99
C SER A 3 6.74 8.11 24.00
N ILE A 4 5.47 8.21 24.35
CA ILE A 4 4.36 8.02 23.41
C ILE A 4 4.40 9.24 22.50
N THR A 5 5.04 9.12 21.34
CA THR A 5 5.03 10.17 20.32
C THR A 5 3.60 10.28 19.79
N GLN A 6 2.80 11.17 20.39
CA GLN A 6 1.53 11.60 19.83
C GLN A 6 1.83 12.29 18.50
N ARG A 7 1.74 11.54 17.40
CA ARG A 7 1.96 12.07 16.04
C ARG A 7 0.80 13.01 15.70
N ASN A 8 1.12 14.28 15.50
CA ASN A 8 0.17 15.30 15.07
C ASN A 8 -0.40 14.89 13.69
N GLU A 9 -1.73 14.88 13.53
CA GLU A 9 -2.36 14.55 12.24
C GLU A 9 -1.94 15.49 11.10
N SER A 10 -1.42 16.66 11.47
CA SER A 10 -0.92 17.70 10.55
C SER A 10 0.38 17.30 9.83
N ASP A 11 1.15 16.34 10.35
CA ASP A 11 2.41 15.87 9.73
C ASP A 11 2.19 14.69 8.75
N ARG A 12 0.94 14.25 8.57
CA ARG A 12 0.63 13.13 7.67
C ARG A 12 0.68 13.59 6.22
N ILE A 13 1.61 13.01 5.46
CA ILE A 13 1.76 13.25 4.02
C ILE A 13 0.60 12.56 3.29
N LYS A 14 -0.28 13.38 2.68
CA LYS A 14 -1.35 12.93 1.77
C LYS A 14 -0.92 12.92 0.29
N GLY A 15 0.35 13.24 0.01
CA GLY A 15 0.90 13.43 -1.33
C GLY A 15 1.41 12.14 -2.01
N ARG A 16 1.95 12.30 -3.23
CA ARG A 16 2.60 11.23 -4.00
C ARG A 16 3.78 10.62 -3.23
N TRP A 17 4.05 9.34 -3.44
CA TRP A 17 5.24 8.68 -2.93
C TRP A 17 6.45 9.08 -3.78
N SER A 18 7.54 9.45 -3.12
CA SER A 18 8.84 9.63 -3.77
C SER A 18 9.57 8.29 -3.92
N LEU A 19 10.63 8.29 -4.73
CA LEU A 19 11.44 7.09 -4.94
C LEU A 19 12.14 6.66 -3.64
N GLU A 20 12.64 7.63 -2.87
CA GLU A 20 13.31 7.39 -1.59
C GLU A 20 12.35 6.77 -0.56
N GLU A 21 11.08 7.22 -0.55
CA GLU A 21 10.06 6.61 0.29
C GLU A 21 9.76 5.16 -0.13
N ASP A 22 9.72 4.89 -1.44
CA ASP A 22 9.50 3.54 -1.98
C ASP A 22 10.67 2.60 -1.67
N GLU A 23 11.91 3.05 -1.82
CA GLU A 23 13.12 2.28 -1.49
C GLU A 23 13.18 1.93 0.01
N LEU A 24 12.88 2.92 0.85
CA LEU A 24 12.81 2.73 2.30
C LEU A 24 11.72 1.72 2.67
N LEU A 25 10.52 1.85 2.08
CA LEU A 25 9.42 0.92 2.32
C LEU A 25 9.77 -0.50 1.88
N GLN A 26 10.40 -0.68 0.71
CA GLN A 26 10.86 -1.98 0.23
C GLN A 26 11.85 -2.62 1.21
N THR A 27 12.88 -1.87 1.62
CA THR A 27 13.87 -2.34 2.59
C THR A 27 13.23 -2.78 3.91
N LEU A 28 12.27 -2.02 4.42
CA LEU A 28 11.57 -2.35 5.66
C LEU A 28 10.68 -3.59 5.50
N VAL A 29 10.03 -3.77 4.35
CA VAL A 29 9.22 -4.96 4.06
C VAL A 29 10.10 -6.19 3.89
N GLU A 30 11.26 -6.09 3.25
CA GLU A 30 12.23 -7.20 3.17
C GLU A 30 12.69 -7.62 4.57
N LYS A 31 12.96 -6.66 5.45
CA LYS A 31 13.43 -6.91 6.81
C LYS A 31 12.35 -7.48 7.75
N HIS A 32 11.13 -6.97 7.68
CA HIS A 32 10.06 -7.28 8.66
C HIS A 32 8.92 -8.13 8.09
N GLY A 33 8.87 -8.31 6.77
CA GLY A 33 7.76 -8.91 6.05
C GLY A 33 6.55 -7.97 5.90
N PRO A 34 5.68 -8.19 4.89
CA PRO A 34 4.52 -7.34 4.60
C PRO A 34 3.33 -7.65 5.53
N ARG A 35 3.56 -7.69 6.84
CA ARG A 35 2.57 -8.10 7.86
C ARG A 35 2.25 -6.98 8.85
N ASN A 36 3.27 -6.43 9.50
CA ASN A 36 3.08 -5.44 10.55
C ASN A 36 3.32 -4.00 10.05
N TRP A 37 2.31 -3.45 9.37
CA TRP A 37 2.38 -2.12 8.77
C TRP A 37 2.47 -0.97 9.77
N SER A 38 1.95 -1.16 10.99
CA SER A 38 2.09 -0.18 12.07
C SER A 38 3.57 0.00 12.41
N LEU A 39 4.29 -1.10 12.65
CA LEU A 39 5.73 -1.10 12.91
C LEU A 39 6.52 -0.50 11.75
N ILE A 40 6.24 -0.92 10.51
CA ILE A 40 6.93 -0.40 9.32
C ILE A 40 6.76 1.13 9.21
N SER A 41 5.54 1.63 9.46
CA SER A 41 5.25 3.07 9.36
C SER A 41 5.92 3.94 10.43
N GLU A 42 6.43 3.36 11.51
CA GLU A 42 7.23 4.12 12.50
C GLU A 42 8.56 4.58 11.89
N SER A 43 9.05 3.87 10.87
CA SER A 43 10.30 4.18 10.18
C SER A 43 10.10 4.92 8.86
N VAL A 44 8.85 5.19 8.42
CA VAL A 44 8.55 5.95 7.20
C VAL A 44 7.89 7.29 7.58
N PRO A 45 8.66 8.39 7.66
CA PRO A 45 8.15 9.68 8.13
C PRO A 45 6.91 10.15 7.37
N GLY A 46 5.91 10.64 8.09
CA GLY A 46 4.69 11.19 7.50
C GLY A 46 3.74 10.18 6.84
N ARG A 47 4.12 8.91 6.69
CA ARG A 47 3.26 7.85 6.13
C ARG A 47 2.63 7.01 7.23
N SER A 48 1.33 6.76 7.10
CA SER A 48 0.61 5.84 8.02
C SER A 48 0.79 4.39 7.60
N GLY A 49 0.61 3.44 8.52
CA GLY A 49 0.61 2.01 8.18
C GLY A 49 -0.39 1.65 7.08
N LYS A 50 -1.57 2.29 7.05
CA LYS A 50 -2.53 2.13 5.94
C LYS A 50 -1.94 2.60 4.60
N SER A 51 -1.25 3.74 4.59
CA SER A 51 -0.57 4.27 3.40
C SER A 51 0.54 3.33 2.93
N CYS A 52 1.40 2.85 3.84
CA CYS A 52 2.47 1.90 3.51
C CYS A 52 1.90 0.60 2.93
N ARG A 53 0.88 0.01 3.55
CA ARG A 53 0.21 -1.19 3.04
C ARG A 53 -0.34 -0.97 1.63
N LEU A 54 -1.07 0.14 1.43
CA LEU A 54 -1.68 0.43 0.13
C LEU A 54 -0.61 0.60 -0.96
N ARG A 55 0.48 1.31 -0.66
CA ARG A 55 1.58 1.50 -1.60
C ARG A 55 2.23 0.16 -1.96
N TRP A 56 2.52 -0.68 -0.96
CA TRP A 56 3.09 -1.99 -1.20
C TRP A 56 2.17 -2.89 -2.05
N CYS A 57 0.93 -3.09 -1.60
CA CYS A 57 0.00 -4.02 -2.23
C CYS A 57 -0.41 -3.64 -3.65
N ASN A 58 -0.37 -2.35 -3.99
CA ASN A 58 -0.85 -1.89 -5.29
C ASN A 58 0.28 -1.50 -6.25
N GLN A 59 1.51 -1.29 -5.77
CA GLN A 59 2.56 -0.68 -6.61
C GLN A 59 3.96 -1.30 -6.44
N LEU A 60 4.36 -1.74 -5.25
CA LEU A 60 5.76 -2.16 -5.01
C LEU A 60 5.95 -3.67 -4.87
N SER A 61 4.91 -4.40 -4.47
CA SER A 61 4.99 -5.84 -4.32
C SER A 61 5.33 -6.50 -5.67
N PRO A 62 6.31 -7.42 -5.74
CA PRO A 62 6.64 -8.16 -6.97
C PRO A 62 5.47 -8.99 -7.53
N GLN A 63 4.42 -9.20 -6.73
CA GLN A 63 3.21 -9.89 -7.14
C GLN A 63 2.23 -9.01 -7.92
N VAL A 64 2.49 -7.70 -8.00
CA VAL A 64 1.69 -6.77 -8.79
C VAL A 64 2.22 -6.77 -10.21
N ASP A 65 1.37 -7.18 -11.15
CA ASP A 65 1.66 -7.07 -12.57
C ASP A 65 1.21 -5.69 -13.07
N HIS A 66 2.14 -4.96 -13.69
CA HIS A 66 1.92 -3.60 -14.19
C HIS A 66 1.60 -3.55 -15.69
N ARG A 67 1.50 -4.70 -16.36
CA ARG A 67 1.10 -4.74 -17.77
C ARG A 67 -0.37 -4.35 -17.93
N THR A 68 -0.72 -4.04 -19.17
CA THR A 68 -2.13 -3.89 -19.55
C THR A 68 -2.85 -5.22 -19.45
N PHE A 69 -4.10 -5.19 -19.00
CA PHE A 69 -4.96 -6.37 -19.02
C PHE A 69 -5.12 -6.89 -20.46
N THR A 70 -5.19 -8.22 -20.57
CA THR A 70 -5.55 -8.92 -21.80
C THR A 70 -7.07 -8.94 -21.98
N ALA A 71 -7.53 -9.14 -23.22
CA ALA A 71 -8.96 -9.24 -23.50
C ALA A 71 -9.65 -10.35 -22.68
N GLU A 72 -8.95 -11.46 -22.44
CA GLU A 72 -9.45 -12.59 -21.65
C GLU A 72 -9.61 -12.24 -20.15
N GLU A 73 -8.69 -11.43 -19.63
CA GLU A 73 -8.76 -10.91 -18.26
C GLU A 73 -9.90 -9.88 -18.13
N ASP A 74 -10.03 -8.96 -19.09
CA ASP A 74 -11.13 -8.00 -19.14
C ASP A 74 -12.49 -8.72 -19.17
N ASP A 75 -12.63 -9.73 -20.02
CA ASP A 75 -13.82 -10.58 -20.07
C ASP A 75 -14.11 -11.25 -18.73
N THR A 76 -13.07 -11.73 -18.05
CA THR A 76 -13.20 -12.35 -16.72
C THR A 76 -13.66 -11.34 -15.68
N ILE A 77 -13.11 -10.13 -15.70
CA ILE A 77 -13.50 -9.03 -14.83
C ILE A 77 -14.96 -8.63 -15.08
N ILE A 78 -15.38 -8.48 -16.34
CA ILE A 78 -16.76 -8.14 -16.73
C ILE A 78 -17.74 -9.22 -16.24
N ARG A 79 -17.43 -10.50 -16.46
CA ARG A 79 -18.25 -11.62 -15.97
C ARG A 79 -18.37 -11.62 -14.45
N ALA A 80 -17.25 -11.40 -13.75
CA ALA A 80 -17.24 -11.33 -12.29
C ALA A 80 -18.08 -10.15 -11.79
N HIS A 81 -17.95 -8.98 -12.41
CA HIS A 81 -18.73 -7.79 -12.07
C HIS A 81 -20.23 -8.00 -12.31
N ALA A 82 -20.62 -8.60 -13.44
CA ALA A 82 -22.03 -8.91 -13.72
C ALA A 82 -22.63 -9.88 -12.69
N LYS A 83 -21.83 -10.83 -12.18
CA LYS A 83 -22.27 -11.84 -11.21
C LYS A 83 -22.34 -11.31 -9.78
N PHE A 84 -21.40 -10.46 -9.37
CA PHE A 84 -21.22 -10.08 -7.96
C PHE A 84 -21.45 -8.59 -7.68
N GLY A 85 -21.54 -7.74 -8.71
CA GLY A 85 -21.60 -6.28 -8.58
C GLY A 85 -20.32 -5.67 -8.01
N THR A 86 -20.36 -4.37 -7.73
CA THR A 86 -19.28 -3.62 -7.04
C THR A 86 -19.41 -3.80 -5.52
N ASN A 87 -19.20 -5.02 -5.01
CA ASN A 87 -19.14 -5.22 -3.57
C ASN A 87 -17.88 -4.55 -2.99
N GLY A 88 -18.01 -3.27 -2.61
CA GLY A 88 -17.20 -2.61 -1.58
C GLY A 88 -15.81 -2.13 -1.98
N LEU A 89 -15.69 -1.25 -2.97
CA LEU A 89 -14.59 -0.27 -3.06
C LEU A 89 -14.79 0.84 -2.00
N ARG A 90 -14.79 0.50 -0.70
CA ARG A 90 -14.87 1.46 0.40
C ARG A 90 -13.76 1.27 1.43
#